data_AF-A0ABD0PVL1-F1
#
_entry.id   AF-A0ABD0PVL1-F1
#
_cell.length_a   1.000
_cell.length_b   1.000
_cell.length_c   1.000
_cell.angle_alpha   90.00
_cell.angle_beta   90.00
_cell.angle_gamma   90.00
#
_symmetry.space_group_name_H-M   'P 1'
#
loop_
_entity.id
_entity.type
_entity.pdbx_description
1 polymer ?
#
loop_
_entity_poly.entity_id
_entity_poly.type
_entity_poly.pdbx_seq_one_letter_code
_entity_poly.pdbx_strand_id
1 'polypeptide(L)'
;ENNCLNAAKACNLNDTCKKYRSAYISPCTSRVSTAEVCNKRKCHKALRQFFDKVPPKHSYGMLFCSCPIGDQRQTIVPACSYEDKEKPNCLALQASCKTNYIC
;
A
#
# COMPACT_ATOMS: atom_id res chain seq x y z
N GLU A 1 11.43 -5.47 20.06
CA GLU A 1 11.10 -4.10 19.62
C GLU A 1 10.37 -4.18 18.27
N ASN A 2 9.35 -3.34 18.04
CA ASN A 2 8.58 -3.40 16.78
C ASN A 2 9.18 -2.44 15.75
N ASN A 3 9.99 -2.98 14.84
CA ASN A 3 10.67 -2.19 13.79
C ASN A 3 9.68 -1.49 12.85
N CYS A 4 8.49 -2.06 12.64
CA CYS A 4 7.45 -1.43 11.83
C CYS A 4 6.83 -0.21 12.51
N LEU A 5 6.62 -0.29 13.83
CA LEU A 5 6.17 0.87 14.61
C LEU A 5 7.22 1.99 14.57
N ASN A 6 8.50 1.64 14.70
CA ASN A 6 9.59 2.61 14.62
C ASN A 6 9.67 3.27 13.24
N ALA A 7 9.55 2.48 12.16
CA ALA A 7 9.49 3.02 10.80
C ALA A 7 8.27 3.94 10.57
N ALA A 8 7.11 3.55 11.12
CA ALA A 8 5.90 4.37 11.06
C ALA A 8 6.07 5.70 11.81
N LYS A 9 6.74 5.69 12.98
CA LYS A 9 7.07 6.92 13.73
C LYS A 9 8.02 7.80 12.93
N ALA A 10 9.09 7.24 12.37
CA ALA A 10 10.04 7.98 11.55
C ALA A 10 9.37 8.64 10.33
N CYS A 11 8.47 7.93 9.66
CA CYS A 11 7.67 8.49 8.57
C CYS A 11 6.78 9.66 9.03
N ASN A 12 6.13 9.53 10.20
CA ASN A 12 5.25 10.59 10.72
C ASN A 12 6.00 11.85 11.14
N LEU A 13 7.29 11.77 11.44
CA LEU A 13 8.16 12.90 11.75
C LEU A 13 8.77 13.56 10.50
N ASN A 14 8.62 12.95 9.31
CA ASN A 14 9.09 13.50 8.05
C ASN A 14 7.91 14.05 7.24
N ASP A 15 7.90 15.34 6.92
CA ASP A 15 6.76 15.99 6.25
C ASP A 15 6.39 15.36 4.91
N THR A 16 7.38 15.00 4.09
CA THR A 16 7.16 14.32 2.81
C THR A 16 6.50 12.96 3.02
N CYS A 17 7.08 12.13 3.89
CA CYS A 17 6.55 10.80 4.16
C CYS A 17 5.15 10.86 4.77
N LYS A 18 4.94 11.69 5.80
CA LYS A 18 3.64 11.92 6.44
C LYS A 18 2.59 12.35 5.41
N LYS A 19 2.89 13.33 4.56
CA LYS A 19 1.99 13.81 3.50
C LYS A 19 1.56 12.69 2.56
N TYR A 20 2.51 11.98 1.96
CA TYR A 20 2.19 10.93 1.01
C TYR A 20 1.57 9.69 1.69
N ARG A 21 1.92 9.42 2.94
CA ARG A 21 1.30 8.36 3.75
C ARG A 21 -0.18 8.62 3.96
N SER A 22 -0.54 9.80 4.46
CA SER A 22 -1.94 10.20 4.62
C SER A 22 -2.69 10.21 3.28
N ALA A 23 -2.01 10.61 2.20
CA ALA A 23 -2.60 10.68 0.86
C ALA A 23 -3.01 9.32 0.30
N TYR A 24 -2.29 8.22 0.59
CA TYR A 24 -2.72 6.88 0.17
C TYR A 24 -3.69 6.25 1.16
N ILE A 25 -3.56 6.51 2.47
CA ILE A 25 -4.47 5.94 3.47
C ILE A 25 -5.92 6.33 3.16
N SER A 26 -6.19 7.60 2.88
CA SER A 26 -7.55 8.10 2.60
C SER A 26 -8.30 7.29 1.53
N PRO A 27 -7.83 7.19 0.26
CA PRO A 27 -8.54 6.42 -0.75
C PRO A 27 -8.51 4.90 -0.53
N CYS A 28 -7.58 4.38 0.27
CA CYS A 28 -7.47 2.95 0.55
C CYS A 28 -8.37 2.48 1.71
N THR A 29 -8.81 3.38 2.60
CA THR A 29 -9.67 3.04 3.75
C THR A 29 -11.08 3.62 3.66
N SER A 30 -11.32 4.60 2.77
CA SER A 30 -12.65 5.16 2.56
C SER A 30 -13.55 4.19 1.79
N ARG A 31 -14.54 3.61 2.50
CA ARG A 31 -15.59 2.78 1.90
C ARG A 31 -16.38 3.57 0.85
N VAL A 32 -16.56 2.97 -0.33
CA VAL A 32 -17.25 3.61 -1.47
C VAL A 32 -18.68 3.12 -1.58
N SER A 33 -18.93 1.85 -1.29
CA SER A 33 -20.28 1.28 -1.30
C SER A 33 -20.39 0.09 -0.33
N THR A 34 -21.56 -0.53 -0.24
CA THR A 34 -21.74 -1.79 0.51
C THR A 34 -20.97 -2.96 -0.11
N ALA A 35 -20.72 -2.92 -1.42
CA ALA A 35 -20.01 -3.97 -2.16
C ALA A 35 -18.51 -3.72 -2.31
N GLU A 36 -18.06 -2.45 -2.23
CA GLU A 36 -16.68 -2.01 -2.44
C GLU A 36 -16.08 -1.37 -1.20
N VAL A 37 -15.06 -2.03 -0.65
CA VAL A 37 -14.34 -1.62 0.58
C VAL A 37 -13.56 -0.31 0.37
N CYS A 38 -13.16 0.00 -0.87
CA CYS A 38 -12.41 1.19 -1.22
C CYS A 38 -12.46 1.48 -2.73
N ASN A 39 -11.99 2.66 -3.16
CA ASN A 39 -11.71 2.92 -4.57
C ASN A 39 -10.32 2.37 -4.94
N LYS A 40 -10.25 1.10 -5.34
CA LYS A 40 -8.98 0.38 -5.62
C LYS A 40 -8.09 1.14 -6.61
N ARG A 41 -8.68 1.75 -7.66
CA ARG A 41 -7.96 2.57 -8.65
C ARG A 41 -7.28 3.80 -8.03
N LYS A 42 -7.99 4.55 -7.19
CA LYS A 42 -7.42 5.72 -6.48
C LYS A 42 -6.38 5.29 -5.45
N CYS A 43 -6.64 4.20 -4.72
CA CYS A 43 -5.69 3.62 -3.76
C CYS A 43 -4.37 3.25 -4.43
N HIS A 44 -4.39 2.48 -5.53
CA HIS A 44 -3.18 2.12 -6.28
C HIS A 44 -2.44 3.32 -6.84
N LYS A 45 -3.15 4.35 -7.34
CA LYS A 45 -2.52 5.59 -7.81
C LYS A 45 -1.77 6.29 -6.69
N ALA A 46 -2.37 6.40 -5.50
CA ALA A 46 -1.74 7.05 -4.35
C ALA A 46 -0.58 6.22 -3.77
N LEU A 47 -0.70 4.89 -3.76
CA LEU A 47 0.39 3.99 -3.38
C LEU A 47 1.61 4.12 -4.30
N ARG A 48 1.41 4.17 -5.63
CA ARG A 48 2.50 4.45 -6.58
C ARG A 48 3.18 5.78 -6.26
N GLN A 49 2.39 6.85 -6.06
CA GLN A 49 2.92 8.15 -5.68
C GLN A 49 3.71 8.12 -4.36
N PHE A 50 3.29 7.33 -3.37
CA PHE A 50 4.04 7.16 -2.13
C PHE A 50 5.43 6.59 -2.39
N PHE A 51 5.53 5.48 -3.14
CA PHE A 51 6.82 4.86 -3.42
C PHE A 51 7.69 5.68 -4.41
N ASP A 52 7.09 6.46 -5.31
CA ASP A 52 7.80 7.33 -6.23
C ASP A 52 8.37 8.59 -5.56
N LYS A 53 7.66 9.13 -4.55
CA LYS A 53 7.96 10.46 -3.97
C LYS A 53 8.58 10.40 -2.58
N VAL A 54 8.44 9.29 -1.85
CA VAL A 54 9.00 9.14 -0.51
C VAL A 54 10.39 8.48 -0.61
N PRO A 55 11.43 9.07 0.01
CA PRO A 55 12.76 8.48 -0.01
C PRO A 55 12.78 7.03 0.50
N PRO A 56 13.56 6.12 -0.13
CA PRO A 56 13.63 4.70 0.23
C PRO A 56 13.85 4.45 1.72
N LYS A 57 14.65 5.29 2.40
CA LYS A 57 14.87 5.21 3.86
C LYS A 57 13.57 5.14 4.67
N HIS A 58 12.51 5.83 4.24
CA HIS A 58 11.21 5.83 4.93
C HIS A 58 10.25 4.81 4.31
N SER A 59 10.15 4.76 2.97
CA SER A 59 9.19 3.88 2.29
C SER A 59 9.57 2.39 2.45
N TYR A 60 10.84 2.04 2.31
CA TYR A 60 11.34 0.67 2.52
C TYR A 60 11.40 0.31 3.99
N GLY A 61 11.69 1.29 4.85
CA GLY A 61 11.59 1.12 6.31
C GLY A 61 10.20 0.64 6.72
N MET A 62 9.14 1.20 6.13
CA MET A 62 7.76 0.77 6.39
C MET A 62 7.36 -0.52 5.67
N LEU A 63 7.88 -0.77 4.46
CA LEU A 63 7.48 -1.92 3.65
C LEU A 63 8.16 -3.21 4.12
N PHE A 64 9.46 -3.14 4.42
CA PHE A 64 10.33 -4.29 4.70
C PHE A 64 10.78 -4.38 6.16
N CYS A 65 10.14 -3.65 7.08
CA CYS A 65 10.39 -3.82 8.49
C CYS A 65 10.20 -5.28 8.94
N SER A 66 11.00 -5.70 9.91
CA SER A 66 10.87 -7.00 10.57
C SER A 66 9.68 -6.96 11.53
N CYS A 67 8.77 -7.92 11.39
CA CYS A 67 7.66 -8.13 12.32
C CYS A 67 7.93 -9.38 13.16
N PRO A 68 7.42 -9.44 14.40
CA PRO A 68 7.21 -10.72 15.09
C PRO A 68 6.22 -11.59 14.30
N ILE A 69 6.28 -12.91 14.52
CA ILE A 69 5.38 -13.88 13.88
C ILE A 69 3.94 -13.56 14.28
N GLY A 70 3.05 -13.39 13.30
CA GLY A 70 1.62 -13.12 13.50
C GLY A 70 1.16 -11.69 13.22
N ASP A 71 2.08 -10.73 13.09
CA ASP A 71 1.72 -9.36 12.71
C ASP A 71 1.45 -9.25 11.20
N GLN A 72 0.20 -8.93 10.84
CA GLN A 72 -0.19 -8.72 9.45
C GLN A 72 0.40 -7.41 8.93
N ARG A 73 1.08 -7.45 7.77
CA ARG A 73 1.63 -6.26 7.13
C ARG A 73 0.52 -5.38 6.58
N GLN A 74 0.29 -4.22 7.19
CA GLN A 74 -0.76 -3.27 6.81
C GLN A 74 -0.26 -2.09 5.94
N THR A 75 1.02 -2.03 5.61
CA THR A 75 1.66 -0.87 4.95
C THR A 75 0.92 -0.43 3.69
N ILE A 76 0.48 -1.37 2.86
CA ILE A 76 -0.23 -1.08 1.59
C ILE A 76 -1.75 -1.15 1.71
N VAL A 77 -2.31 -1.34 2.90
CA VAL A 77 -3.75 -1.58 3.12
C VAL A 77 -4.25 -2.79 2.30
N PRO A 78 -3.80 -4.01 2.61
CA PRO A 78 -4.03 -5.20 1.78
C PRO A 78 -5.51 -5.50 1.52
N ALA A 79 -6.40 -5.22 2.49
CA ALA A 79 -7.86 -5.37 2.35
C ALA A 79 -8.47 -4.56 1.20
N CYS A 80 -7.74 -3.57 0.68
CA CYS A 80 -8.14 -2.75 -0.46
C CYS A 80 -7.23 -2.99 -1.68
N SER A 81 -5.92 -2.90 -1.48
CA SER A 81 -4.94 -2.84 -2.58
C SER A 81 -4.55 -4.21 -3.12
N TYR A 82 -4.71 -5.27 -2.33
CA TYR A 82 -4.21 -6.61 -2.65
C TYR A 82 -5.34 -7.64 -2.72
N GLU A 83 -6.11 -7.76 -1.64
CA GLU A 83 -7.21 -8.71 -1.55
C GLU A 83 -8.29 -8.39 -2.60
N ASP A 84 -8.86 -9.44 -3.16
CA ASP A 84 -9.94 -9.37 -4.12
C ASP A 84 -10.85 -10.59 -3.92
N LYS A 85 -12.12 -10.47 -4.34
CA LYS A 85 -13.11 -11.55 -4.21
C LYS A 85 -12.73 -12.73 -5.11
N GLU A 86 -12.20 -12.41 -6.28
CA GLU A 86 -11.72 -13.40 -7.24
C GLU A 86 -10.19 -13.48 -7.19
N LYS A 87 -9.66 -14.71 -7.24
CA LYS A 87 -8.23 -14.98 -7.32
C LYS A 87 -7.90 -15.56 -8.70
N PRO A 88 -7.72 -14.71 -9.72
CA PRO A 88 -7.29 -15.19 -11.04
C PRO A 88 -5.94 -15.89 -10.94
N ASN A 89 -5.68 -16.82 -11.86
CA ASN A 89 -4.38 -17.49 -11.93
C ASN A 89 -3.27 -16.50 -12.32
N CYS A 90 -2.04 -16.78 -11.89
CA CYS A 90 -0.91 -15.86 -12.09
C CYS A 90 -0.60 -15.60 -13.57
N LEU A 91 -0.84 -16.55 -14.47
CA LEU A 91 -0.59 -16.37 -15.91
C LEU A 91 -1.61 -15.44 -16.55
N ALA A 92 -2.89 -15.52 -16.16
CA ALA A 92 -3.92 -14.58 -16.58
C ALA A 92 -3.64 -13.16 -16.07
N LEU A 93 -3.22 -13.03 -14.80
CA LEU A 93 -2.77 -11.74 -14.26
C LEU A 93 -1.56 -11.19 -15.02
N GLN A 94 -0.58 -12.03 -15.34
CA GLN A 94 0.59 -11.64 -16.12
C GLN A 94 0.20 -11.16 -17.52
N ALA A 95 -0.70 -11.89 -18.21
CA ALA A 95 -1.19 -11.51 -19.53
C ALA A 95 -1.90 -10.15 -19.48
N SER A 96 -2.77 -9.93 -18.50
CA SER A 96 -3.42 -8.64 -18.25
C SER A 96 -2.41 -7.51 -18.00
N CYS A 97 -1.41 -7.75 -17.13
CA CYS A 97 -0.36 -6.80 -16.82
C CYS A 97 0.42 -6.38 -18.07
N LYS A 98 0.80 -7.32 -18.94
CA LYS A 98 1.49 -7.05 -20.21
C LYS A 98 0.72 -6.16 -21.20
N THR A 99 -0.60 -6.05 -21.07
CA THR A 99 -1.40 -5.12 -21.89
C THR A 99 -1.33 -3.66 -21.41
N ASN A 100 -0.75 -3.41 -20.23
CA ASN A 100 -0.58 -2.09 -19.66
C ASN A 100 0.91 -1.72 -19.63
N TYR A 101 1.29 -0.61 -20.27
CA TYR A 101 2.69 -0.20 -20.40
C TYR A 101 3.45 0.03 -19.08
N ILE A 102 2.76 0.32 -17.98
CA ILE A 102 3.37 0.64 -16.68
C ILE A 102 3.42 -0.59 -15.75
N CYS A 103 2.50 -1.53 -15.97
CA CYS A 103 2.51 -2.80 -15.25
C CYS A 103 3.68 -3.66 -15.78
#